data_AF-A0A444LH38-F1
#
_entry.id   AF-A0A444LH38-F1
#
_cell.length_a   1.000
_cell.length_b   1.000
_cell.length_c   1.000
_cell.angle_alpha   90.00
_cell.angle_beta   90.00
_cell.angle_gamma   90.00
#
_symmetry.space_group_name_H-M   'P 1'
#
loop_
_entity.id
_entity.type
_entity.pdbx_description
1 polymer ?
#
loop_
_entity_poly.entity_id
_entity_poly.type
_entity_poly.pdbx_seq_one_letter_code
_entity_poly.pdbx_strand_id
1 'polypeptide(L)'
;MFQEQDNLSTMPLAPDDLDLLRTFLEAWCDEHSVDVTDEAAADVASALIAWYQSDASDRTLLKPEPSKPLPASPRIQLLLQQLKQTRGIK
;
A
#
# COMPACT_ATOMS: atom_id res chain seq x y z
N MET A 1 -3.58 30.50 -21.19
CA MET A 1 -4.59 30.02 -20.24
C MET A 1 -4.50 28.51 -20.25
N PHE A 2 -3.80 27.92 -19.28
CA PHE A 2 -3.68 26.46 -19.16
C PHE A 2 -4.83 26.01 -18.27
N GLN A 3 -5.99 25.75 -18.88
CA GLN A 3 -7.01 24.92 -18.24
C GLN A 3 -6.59 23.48 -18.48
N GLU A 4 -5.68 23.00 -17.64
CA GLU A 4 -5.57 21.57 -17.37
C GLU A 4 -6.90 21.21 -16.72
N GLN A 5 -7.81 20.65 -17.50
CA GLN A 5 -8.99 20.00 -16.95
C GLN A 5 -8.47 18.86 -16.10
N ASP A 6 -8.42 19.13 -14.79
CA ASP A 6 -8.28 18.16 -13.71
C ASP A 6 -9.47 17.21 -13.81
N ASN A 7 -9.41 16.33 -14.79
CA ASN A 7 -10.19 15.12 -14.84
C ASN A 7 -9.58 14.26 -13.74
N LEU A 8 -9.95 14.55 -12.49
CA LEU A 8 -9.97 13.59 -11.40
C LEU A 8 -10.84 12.45 -11.90
N SER A 9 -10.24 11.59 -12.73
CA SER A 9 -10.76 10.30 -13.09
C SER A 9 -10.78 9.58 -11.76
N THR A 10 -11.89 9.75 -11.04
CA THR A 10 -12.20 9.04 -9.81
C THR A 10 -12.32 7.59 -10.25
N MET A 11 -11.17 6.94 -10.34
CA MET A 11 -11.08 5.57 -10.74
C MET A 11 -11.88 4.83 -9.68
N PRO A 12 -12.96 4.13 -10.07
CA PRO A 12 -13.85 3.52 -9.10
C PRO A 12 -13.00 2.56 -8.26
N LEU A 13 -12.94 2.83 -6.96
CA LEU A 13 -12.23 1.99 -6.00
C LEU A 13 -12.78 0.57 -6.14
N ALA A 14 -11.91 -0.41 -6.32
CA ALA A 14 -12.35 -1.79 -6.33
C ALA A 14 -12.90 -2.14 -4.93
N PRO A 15 -13.86 -3.07 -4.83
CA PRO A 15 -14.39 -3.49 -3.54
C PRO A 15 -13.28 -4.02 -2.59
N ASP A 16 -12.22 -4.61 -3.15
CA ASP A 16 -11.02 -5.06 -2.42
C ASP A 16 -10.24 -3.88 -1.81
N ASP A 17 -10.11 -2.79 -2.57
CA ASP A 17 -9.41 -1.58 -2.14
C ASP A 17 -10.17 -0.86 -1.02
N LEU A 18 -11.51 -0.86 -1.07
CA LEU A 18 -12.36 -0.33 -0.02
C LEU A 18 -12.27 -1.13 1.29
N ASP A 19 -12.17 -2.46 1.20
CA ASP A 19 -12.03 -3.33 2.37
C ASP A 19 -10.69 -3.10 3.09
N LEU A 20 -9.62 -2.90 2.30
CA LEU A 20 -8.30 -2.52 2.82
C LEU A 20 -8.33 -1.16 3.53
N LEU A 21 -8.89 -0.14 2.89
CA LEU A 21 -8.99 1.21 3.46
C LEU A 21 -9.84 1.21 4.73
N ARG A 22 -10.93 0.45 4.73
CA ARG A 22 -11.79 0.27 5.90
C ARG A 22 -11.03 -0.39 7.06
N THR A 23 -10.29 -1.46 6.80
CA THR A 23 -9.49 -2.14 7.83
C THR A 23 -8.47 -1.19 8.47
N PHE A 24 -7.82 -0.35 7.64
CA PHE A 24 -6.88 0.65 8.14
C PHE A 24 -7.57 1.73 8.97
N LEU A 25 -8.74 2.20 8.54
CA LEU A 25 -9.54 3.17 9.29
C LEU A 25 -10.00 2.61 10.63
N GLU A 26 -10.46 1.36 10.68
CA GLU A 26 -10.87 0.69 11.92
C GLU A 26 -9.69 0.54 12.89
N ALA A 27 -8.51 0.18 12.40
CA ALA A 27 -7.29 0.10 13.21
C ALA A 27 -6.84 1.48 13.75
N TRP A 28 -6.94 2.52 12.92
CA TRP A 28 -6.63 3.89 13.34
C TRP A 28 -7.63 4.41 14.39
N CYS A 29 -8.92 4.11 14.21
CA CYS A 29 -9.97 4.45 15.17
C CYS A 29 -9.75 3.77 16.52
N ASP A 30 -9.38 2.48 16.53
CA ASP A 30 -9.04 1.73 17.74
C ASP A 30 -7.83 2.34 18.47
N GLU A 31 -6.76 2.65 17.74
CA GLU A 31 -5.53 3.24 18.30
C GLU A 31 -5.77 4.64 18.89
N HIS A 32 -6.62 5.44 18.25
CA HIS A 32 -6.92 6.80 18.67
C HIS A 32 -8.12 6.90 19.64
N SER A 33 -8.80 5.78 19.92
CA SER A 33 -10.05 5.75 20.70
C SER A 33 -11.11 6.72 20.16
N VAL A 34 -11.20 6.80 18.83
CA VAL A 34 -12.13 7.65 18.08
C VAL A 34 -13.19 6.76 17.44
N ASP A 35 -14.45 7.19 17.46
CA ASP A 35 -15.51 6.44 16.79
C ASP A 35 -15.45 6.66 15.27
N VAL A 36 -15.81 5.64 14.49
CA VAL A 36 -15.81 5.72 13.02
C VAL A 36 -16.78 6.78 12.48
N THR A 37 -17.75 7.21 13.29
CA THR A 37 -18.69 8.30 12.96
C THR A 37 -18.21 9.68 13.35
N ASP A 38 -17.03 9.78 14.00
CA ASP A 38 -16.43 11.05 14.39
C ASP A 38 -15.91 11.82 13.17
N GLU A 39 -15.91 13.15 13.26
CA GLU A 39 -15.40 14.02 12.20
C GLU A 39 -13.92 13.75 11.92
N ALA A 40 -13.14 13.37 12.94
CA ALA A 40 -11.74 12.99 12.77
C ALA A 40 -11.58 11.71 11.95
N ALA A 41 -12.46 10.72 12.12
CA ALA A 41 -12.44 9.50 11.31
C ALA A 41 -12.83 9.79 9.86
N ALA A 42 -13.76 10.71 9.62
CA ALA A 42 -14.16 11.15 8.28
C ALA A 42 -13.04 11.88 7.54
N ASP A 43 -12.28 12.73 8.24
CA ASP A 43 -11.11 13.42 7.68
C ASP A 43 -10.01 12.42 7.30
N VAL A 44 -9.69 11.48 8.19
CA VAL A 44 -8.71 10.41 7.94
C VAL A 44 -9.15 9.50 6.79
N ALA A 45 -10.42 9.12 6.73
CA ALA A 45 -10.96 8.33 5.62
C ALA A 45 -10.83 9.07 4.28
N SER A 46 -11.11 10.37 4.26
CA SER A 46 -10.99 11.20 3.07
C SER A 46 -9.52 11.34 2.62
N ALA A 47 -8.60 11.54 3.57
CA ALA A 47 -7.17 11.60 3.31
C ALA A 47 -6.61 10.25 2.81
N LEU A 48 -7.07 9.14 3.38
CA LEU A 48 -6.71 7.78 2.96
C LEU A 48 -7.18 7.48 1.53
N ILE A 49 -8.41 7.86 1.19
CA ILE A 49 -8.96 7.72 -0.17
C ILE A 49 -8.18 8.59 -1.16
N ALA A 50 -7.87 9.84 -0.79
CA ALA A 50 -7.10 10.75 -1.63
C ALA A 50 -5.68 10.26 -1.88
N TRP A 51 -5.01 9.73 -0.84
CA TRP A 51 -3.70 9.09 -0.96
C TRP A 51 -3.78 7.86 -1.86
N TYR A 52 -4.75 6.98 -1.63
CA TYR A 52 -4.94 5.76 -2.42
C TYR A 52 -5.21 6.05 -3.91
N GLN A 53 -5.99 7.09 -4.21
CA GLN A 53 -6.25 7.51 -5.59
C GLN A 53 -5.06 8.23 -6.23
N SER A 54 -4.28 8.98 -5.45
CA SER A 54 -3.03 9.60 -5.91
C SER A 54 -1.99 8.54 -6.27
N ASP A 55 -1.93 7.47 -5.46
CA ASP A 55 -1.06 6.32 -5.67
C ASP A 55 -1.62 5.32 -6.69
N ALA A 56 -2.92 5.34 -7.00
CA ALA A 56 -3.49 4.53 -8.08
C ALA A 56 -2.94 4.88 -9.48
N SER A 57 -2.45 6.12 -9.68
CA SER A 57 -1.68 6.49 -10.87
C SER A 57 -0.28 5.85 -10.88
N ASP A 58 0.21 5.44 -9.70
CA ASP A 58 1.51 4.85 -9.42
C ASP A 58 1.39 3.35 -9.00
N ARG A 59 0.21 2.72 -9.14
CA ARG A 59 -0.05 1.28 -8.82
C ARG A 59 0.88 0.29 -9.52
N THR A 60 1.68 0.76 -10.49
CA THR A 60 2.77 0.00 -11.10
C THR A 60 4.00 -0.17 -10.17
N LEU A 61 4.13 0.65 -9.12
CA LEU A 61 5.21 0.62 -8.12
C LEU A 61 4.81 -0.09 -6.83
N LEU A 62 3.53 -0.12 -6.47
CA LEU A 62 3.04 -0.85 -5.28
C LEU A 62 2.90 -2.36 -5.48
N LYS A 63 2.86 -2.83 -6.72
CA LYS A 63 2.94 -4.27 -6.98
C LYS A 63 4.37 -4.69 -6.65
N PRO A 64 4.62 -5.58 -5.67
CA PRO A 64 5.94 -6.11 -5.41
C PRO A 64 6.29 -7.13 -6.50
N GLU A 65 6.23 -6.73 -7.77
CA GLU A 65 7.05 -7.38 -8.77
C GLU A 65 8.48 -6.90 -8.52
N PRO A 66 9.45 -7.81 -8.30
CA PRO A 66 10.84 -7.42 -8.36
C PRO A 66 11.17 -7.06 -9.82
N SER A 67 10.80 -5.85 -10.23
CA SER A 67 11.05 -5.32 -11.59
C SER A 67 12.54 -5.05 -11.86
N LYS A 68 13.42 -5.47 -10.96
CA LYS A 68 14.80 -5.77 -11.27
C LYS A 68 15.12 -7.19 -10.85
N PRO A 69 15.68 -8.04 -11.74
CA PRO A 69 16.44 -9.18 -11.24
C PRO A 69 17.46 -8.62 -10.25
N LEU A 70 17.39 -9.11 -9.01
CA LEU A 70 18.37 -8.76 -7.98
C LEU A 70 19.75 -8.86 -8.63
N PRO A 71 20.63 -7.85 -8.49
CA PRO A 71 21.98 -7.97 -9.02
C PRO A 71 22.53 -9.28 -8.46
N ALA A 72 23.02 -10.15 -9.34
CA ALA A 72 23.53 -11.48 -9.00
C ALA A 72 24.82 -11.37 -8.19
N SER A 73 24.72 -10.78 -7.00
CA SER A 73 25.79 -10.60 -6.06
C SER A 73 26.15 -11.98 -5.56
N PRO A 74 27.38 -12.47 -5.81
CA PRO A 74 27.81 -13.78 -5.36
C PRO A 74 27.73 -13.90 -3.84
N ARG A 75 27.83 -12.77 -3.12
CA ARG A 75 27.68 -12.72 -1.67
C ARG A 75 26.25 -12.98 -1.21
N ILE A 76 25.25 -12.41 -1.88
CA ILE A 76 23.83 -12.63 -1.54
C ILE A 76 23.45 -14.09 -1.80
N GLN A 77 23.92 -14.67 -2.91
CA GLN A 77 23.67 -16.08 -3.23
C GLN A 77 24.29 -17.03 -2.19
N LEU A 78 25.51 -16.73 -1.74
CA LEU A 78 26.17 -17.49 -0.67
C LEU A 78 25.36 -17.45 0.64
N LEU A 79 24.89 -16.25 1.02
CA LEU A 79 24.09 -16.06 2.24
C LEU A 79 22.73 -16.77 2.15
N LEU A 80 22.04 -16.71 1.01
CA LEU A 80 20.79 -17.43 0.78
C LEU A 80 20.99 -18.95 0.85
N GLN A 81 22.10 -19.47 0.32
CA GLN A 81 22.43 -20.89 0.40
C GLN A 81 22.68 -21.32 1.85
N GLN A 82 23.42 -20.52 2.63
CA GLN A 82 23.67 -20.79 4.05
C GLN A 82 22.38 -20.77 4.87
N LEU A 83 21.48 -19.82 4.62
CA LEU A 83 20.18 -19.75 5.30
C LEU A 83 19.28 -20.96 5.00
N LYS A 84 19.31 -21.47 3.76
CA LYS A 84 18.60 -22.71 3.40
C LYS A 84 19.16 -23.92 4.14
N GLN A 85 20.48 -23.98 4.33
CA GLN A 85 21.14 -25.07 5.04
C GLN A 85 20.91 -25.00 6.55
N THR A 86 20.92 -23.82 7.16
CA THR A 86 20.68 -23.65 8.61
C THR A 86 19.23 -23.88 9.00
N ARG A 87 18.27 -23.61 8.11
CA ARG A 87 16.84 -23.88 8.35
C ARG A 87 16.42 -25.34 8.07
N GLY A 88 17.35 -26.17 7.58
CA GLY A 88 17.16 -27.60 7.28
C GLY A 88 17.61 -28.54 8.39
N ILE A 89 17.74 -28.08 9.64
CA ILE A 89 18.07 -28.94 10.79
C ILE A 89 16.74 -29.43 11.40
N LYS A 90 16.39 -30.67 11.10
CA LYS A 90 15.39 -31.47 11.82
C LYS A 90 16.04 -32.13 13.02
#